data_AF-A0A539CZU0-F1
#
_entry.id   AF-A0A539CZU0-F1
#
_cell.length_a   1.000
_cell.length_b   1.000
_cell.length_c   1.000
_cell.angle_alpha   90.00
_cell.angle_beta   90.00
_cell.angle_gamma   90.00
#
_symmetry.space_group_name_H-M   'P 1'
#
loop_
_entity.id
_entity.type
_entity.pdbx_description
1 polymer ?
#
loop_
_entity_poly.entity_id
_entity_poly.type
_entity_poly.pdbx_seq_one_letter_code
_entity_poly.pdbx_strand_id
1 'polypeptide(L)'
;MRSILLAAGAILALVACGTVATEPTPPRGGIVAPEAAGPPLSPAALAQHIRILSSDEFEGREPASRGERLTTDYISQQFAAAGLQPGWNGQWLQPVPLVEASVKGEPGLTILRP
;
A
#
# COMPACT_ATOMS: atom_id res chain seq x y z
N MET A 1 18.64 -66.38 -21.39
CA MET A 1 19.07 -65.01 -21.04
C MET A 1 17.93 -64.03 -21.31
N ARG A 2 16.78 -64.27 -20.66
CA ARG A 2 15.48 -63.58 -20.86
C ARG A 2 15.07 -62.82 -19.59
N SER A 3 16.06 -62.51 -18.75
CA SER A 3 15.85 -62.14 -17.34
C SER A 3 16.42 -60.77 -16.97
N ILE A 4 16.95 -60.02 -17.94
CA ILE A 4 17.58 -58.71 -17.71
C ILE A 4 16.63 -57.54 -18.04
N LEU A 5 15.43 -57.81 -18.53
CA LEU A 5 14.43 -56.79 -18.89
C LEU A 5 13.57 -56.28 -17.71
N LEU A 6 13.82 -56.70 -16.47
CA LEU A 6 12.96 -56.37 -15.31
C LEU A 6 13.51 -55.30 -14.37
N ALA A 7 14.72 -54.76 -14.61
CA ALA A 7 15.36 -53.81 -13.69
C ALA A 7 15.32 -52.32 -14.15
N ALA A 8 14.65 -52.00 -15.25
CA ALA A 8 14.58 -50.62 -15.77
C ALA A 8 13.19 -49.96 -15.64
N GLY A 9 12.19 -50.66 -15.07
CA GLY A 9 10.81 -50.16 -14.97
C GLY A 9 10.48 -49.38 -13.70
N ALA A 10 11.28 -49.49 -12.64
CA ALA A 10 10.91 -48.96 -11.32
C ALA A 10 11.39 -47.53 -11.03
N ILE A 11 12.27 -46.96 -11.87
CA ILE A 11 12.79 -45.59 -11.66
C ILE A 11 11.96 -44.55 -12.44
N LEU A 12 11.15 -44.97 -13.42
CA LEU A 12 10.33 -44.05 -14.22
C LEU A 12 8.97 -43.71 -13.56
N ALA A 13 8.63 -44.31 -12.42
CA ALA A 13 7.33 -44.14 -11.76
C ALA A 13 7.31 -43.07 -10.65
N LEU A 14 8.43 -42.39 -10.35
CA LEU A 14 8.48 -41.33 -9.32
C LEU A 14 8.40 -39.90 -9.89
N VAL A 15 8.32 -39.73 -11.21
CA VAL A 15 8.20 -38.43 -11.89
C VAL A 15 6.79 -38.27 -12.47
N ALA A 16 5.76 -38.51 -11.67
CA ALA A 16 4.36 -38.44 -12.13
C ALA A 16 3.41 -37.69 -11.17
N CYS A 17 3.94 -36.92 -10.21
CA CYS A 17 3.13 -36.02 -9.39
C CYS A 17 3.74 -34.62 -9.45
N GLY A 18 3.27 -33.81 -10.39
CA GLY A 18 3.74 -32.42 -10.56
C GLY A 18 3.27 -31.70 -11.81
N THR A 19 2.55 -32.36 -12.74
CA THR A 19 1.94 -31.65 -13.87
C THR A 19 0.61 -31.04 -13.41
N VAL A 20 0.70 -29.85 -12.81
CA VAL A 20 -0.46 -28.95 -12.76
C VAL A 20 -0.83 -28.65 -14.21
N ALA A 21 -2.06 -29.00 -14.59
CA ALA A 21 -2.59 -28.64 -15.89
C ALA A 21 -2.71 -27.10 -15.91
N THR A 22 -1.84 -26.46 -16.68
CA THR A 22 -1.97 -25.04 -17.02
C THR A 22 -3.16 -24.92 -17.96
N GLU A 23 -4.35 -24.68 -17.41
CA GLU A 23 -5.42 -24.09 -18.20
C GLU A 23 -4.91 -22.72 -18.72
N PRO A 24 -5.16 -22.37 -19.99
CA PRO A 24 -4.85 -21.03 -20.49
C PRO A 24 -5.72 -20.05 -19.71
N THR A 25 -5.15 -19.48 -18.65
CA THR A 25 -5.78 -18.41 -17.90
C THR A 25 -5.98 -17.28 -18.90
N PRO A 26 -7.23 -16.84 -19.16
CA PRO A 26 -7.47 -15.67 -20.00
C PRO A 26 -6.60 -14.52 -19.45
N PRO A 27 -6.03 -13.65 -20.30
CA PRO A 27 -5.14 -12.60 -19.84
C PRO A 27 -5.89 -11.79 -18.79
N ARG A 28 -5.58 -12.07 -17.51
CA ARG A 28 -5.95 -11.20 -16.42
C ARG A 28 -5.21 -9.93 -16.78
N GLY A 29 -5.96 -8.85 -17.05
CA GLY A 29 -5.43 -7.52 -17.27
C GLY A 29 -4.63 -7.10 -16.05
N GLY A 30 -3.42 -7.64 -15.95
CA GLY A 30 -2.46 -7.36 -14.91
C GLY A 30 -1.86 -6.02 -15.25
N ILE A 31 -1.97 -5.11 -14.30
CA ILE A 31 -1.18 -3.89 -14.32
C ILE A 31 0.27 -4.38 -14.20
N VAL A 32 0.98 -4.48 -15.32
CA VAL A 32 2.44 -4.59 -15.31
C VAL A 32 2.92 -3.26 -14.75
N ALA A 33 3.19 -3.24 -13.44
CA ALA A 33 3.80 -2.08 -12.81
C ALA A 33 5.11 -1.83 -13.57
N PRO A 34 5.34 -0.62 -14.10
CA PRO A 34 6.62 -0.30 -14.70
C PRO A 34 7.70 -0.59 -13.65
N GLU A 35 8.79 -1.24 -14.08
CA GLU A 35 9.96 -1.41 -13.23
C GLU A 35 10.35 -0.01 -12.74
N ALA A 36 10.30 0.21 -11.43
CA ALA A 36 10.43 1.53 -10.85
C ALA A 36 11.84 2.06 -11.15
N ALA A 37 11.97 2.83 -12.23
CA ALA A 37 13.21 3.44 -12.70
C ALA A 37 13.62 4.66 -11.83
N GLY A 38 13.34 4.59 -10.53
CA GLY A 38 13.65 5.62 -9.55
C GLY A 38 14.79 5.20 -8.63
N PRO A 39 15.33 6.15 -7.83
CA PRO A 39 16.26 5.82 -6.77
C PRO A 39 15.67 4.75 -5.85
N PRO A 40 16.50 3.85 -5.30
CA PRO A 40 16.02 2.84 -4.35
C PRO A 40 15.33 3.50 -3.16
N LEU A 41 14.23 2.90 -2.70
CA LEU A 41 13.52 3.38 -1.52
C LEU A 41 14.45 3.34 -0.30
N SER A 42 14.57 4.47 0.39
CA SER A 42 15.41 4.60 1.58
C SER A 42 14.56 4.43 2.86
N PRO A 43 14.83 3.39 3.68
CA PRO A 43 14.17 3.25 4.98
C PRO A 43 14.38 4.46 5.89
N ALA A 44 15.56 5.10 5.80
CA ALA A 44 15.88 6.28 6.58
C ALA A 44 15.05 7.50 6.15
N ALA A 45 14.87 7.70 4.84
CA ALA A 45 14.03 8.79 4.33
C ALA A 45 12.55 8.59 4.74
N LEU A 46 12.04 7.36 4.62
CA LEU A 46 10.70 7.03 5.09
C LEU A 46 10.53 7.30 6.60
N ALA A 47 11.48 6.86 7.42
CA ALA A 47 11.46 7.08 8.86
C ALA A 47 11.50 8.58 9.22
N GLN A 48 12.24 9.39 8.44
CA GLN A 48 12.26 10.84 8.62
C GLN A 48 10.89 11.46 8.34
N HIS A 49 10.25 11.12 7.22
CA HIS A 49 8.91 11.64 6.91
C HIS A 49 7.88 11.24 7.96
N ILE A 50 7.93 9.98 8.43
CA ILE A 50 7.06 9.51 9.52
C ILE A 50 7.27 10.36 10.77
N ARG A 51 8.53 10.56 11.19
CA ARG A 51 8.85 11.33 12.40
C ARG A 51 8.32 12.76 12.33
N ILE A 52 8.46 13.43 11.19
CA ILE A 52 7.97 14.81 11.00
C ILE A 52 6.45 14.83 11.08
N LEU A 53 5.78 13.99 10.29
CA LEU A 53 4.32 13.94 10.20
C LEU A 53 3.63 13.42 11.47
N SER A 54 4.38 12.78 12.36
CA SER A 54 3.90 12.29 13.66
C SER A 54 4.41 13.11 14.84
N SER A 55 5.06 14.25 14.59
CA SER A 55 5.58 15.10 15.66
C SER A 55 4.48 15.90 16.35
N ASP A 56 4.72 16.30 17.59
CA ASP A 56 3.78 17.12 18.37
C ASP A 56 3.46 18.45 17.68
N GLU A 57 4.39 18.99 16.89
CA GLU A 57 4.19 20.23 16.11
C GLU A 57 3.00 20.12 15.15
N PHE A 58 2.75 18.91 14.61
CA PHE A 58 1.65 18.67 13.69
C PHE A 58 0.32 18.49 14.41
N GLU A 59 0.28 18.32 15.73
CA GLU A 59 -0.96 18.27 16.54
C GLU A 59 -2.00 17.21 16.10
N GLY A 60 -1.62 16.29 15.20
CA GLY A 60 -2.53 15.35 14.55
C GLY A 60 -2.86 15.71 13.09
N ARG A 61 -3.84 15.02 12.50
CA ARG A 61 -4.23 15.20 11.09
C ARG A 61 -5.74 15.13 10.91
N GLU A 62 -6.46 15.60 11.92
CA GLU A 62 -7.91 15.72 11.87
C GLU A 62 -8.30 16.73 10.78
N PRO A 63 -9.37 16.47 10.00
CA PRO A 63 -9.89 17.47 9.07
C PRO A 63 -10.22 18.80 9.76
N ALA A 64 -10.14 19.90 9.01
CA ALA A 64 -10.35 21.27 9.46
C ALA A 64 -9.45 21.75 10.62
N SER A 65 -8.35 21.04 10.92
CA SER A 65 -7.43 21.38 12.02
C SER A 65 -6.19 22.18 11.55
N ARG A 66 -5.38 22.66 12.50
CA ARG A 66 -4.04 23.21 12.22
C ARG A 66 -3.12 22.13 11.64
N GLY A 67 -3.21 20.91 12.18
CA GLY A 67 -2.41 19.77 11.75
C GLY A 67 -2.65 19.35 10.30
N GLU A 68 -3.89 19.45 9.82
CA GLU A 68 -4.20 19.24 8.40
C GLU A 68 -3.40 20.21 7.53
N ARG A 69 -3.45 21.52 7.81
CA ARG A 69 -2.76 22.54 7.01
C ARG A 69 -1.26 22.29 6.93
N LEU A 70 -0.63 21.97 8.06
CA LEU A 70 0.80 21.64 8.09
C LEU A 70 1.11 20.37 7.29
N THR A 71 0.23 19.36 7.38
CA THR A 71 0.38 18.09 6.66
C THR A 71 0.27 18.29 5.16
N THR A 72 -0.75 18.99 4.68
CA THR A 72 -0.98 19.21 3.25
C THR A 72 0.11 20.09 2.63
N ASP A 73 0.57 21.11 3.34
CA ASP A 73 1.70 21.95 2.93
C ASP A 73 2.99 21.13 2.84
N TYR A 74 3.28 20.32 3.87
CA TYR A 74 4.47 19.47 3.88
C TYR A 74 4.48 18.49 2.70
N ILE A 75 3.38 17.77 2.46
CA ILE A 75 3.28 16.80 1.34
C ILE A 75 3.46 17.52 0.01
N SER A 76 2.81 18.66 -0.19
CA SER A 76 2.94 19.46 -1.42
C SER A 76 4.38 19.89 -1.66
N GLN A 77 5.08 20.33 -0.60
CA GLN A 77 6.50 20.70 -0.67
C GLN A 77 7.40 19.51 -0.99
N GLN A 78 7.17 18.34 -0.37
CA GLN A 78 7.95 17.14 -0.67
C GLN A 78 7.73 16.67 -2.11
N PHE A 79 6.52 16.77 -2.63
CA PHE A 79 6.22 16.43 -4.02
C PHE A 79 6.88 17.39 -5.00
N ALA A 80 6.82 18.70 -4.73
CA ALA A 80 7.54 19.69 -5.52
C ALA A 80 9.06 19.46 -5.49
N ALA A 81 9.62 19.17 -4.32
CA ALA A 81 11.05 18.87 -4.16
C ALA A 81 11.47 17.59 -4.90
N ALA A 82 10.58 16.62 -5.03
CA ALA A 82 10.78 15.42 -5.83
C ALA A 82 10.56 15.64 -7.35
N GLY A 83 10.23 16.86 -7.78
CA GLY A 83 10.07 17.23 -9.19
C GLY A 83 8.70 16.90 -9.78
N LEU A 84 7.72 16.54 -8.95
CA LEU A 84 6.35 16.30 -9.42
C LEU A 84 5.70 17.63 -9.82
N GLN A 85 4.64 17.52 -10.61
CA GLN A 85 3.77 18.63 -10.96
C GLN A 85 2.45 18.54 -10.19
N PRO A 86 1.77 19.67 -9.95
CA PRO A 86 0.46 19.69 -9.30
C PRO A 86 -0.59 18.89 -10.09
N GLY A 87 -1.43 18.12 -9.39
CA GLY A 87 -2.38 17.18 -10.00
C GLY A 87 -3.80 17.71 -10.21
N TRP A 88 -4.22 18.76 -9.49
CA TRP A 88 -5.58 19.29 -9.57
C TRP A 88 -5.63 20.58 -10.38
N ASN A 89 -5.82 20.50 -11.70
CA ASN A 89 -5.91 21.68 -12.59
C ASN A 89 -4.74 22.68 -12.38
N GLY A 90 -3.53 22.17 -12.18
CA GLY A 90 -2.35 23.00 -11.90
C GLY A 90 -2.22 23.46 -10.44
N GLN A 91 -3.09 23.01 -9.53
CA GLN A 91 -3.00 23.23 -8.09
C GLN A 91 -2.55 21.95 -7.36
N TRP A 92 -1.86 22.14 -6.23
CA TRP A 92 -1.37 21.04 -5.40
C TRP A 92 -2.48 20.32 -4.63
N LEU A 93 -3.52 21.05 -4.22
CA LEU A 93 -4.59 20.54 -3.38
C LEU A 93 -5.90 20.44 -4.18
N GLN A 94 -6.61 19.33 -3.97
CA GLN A 94 -7.96 19.14 -4.46
C GLN A 94 -8.96 19.55 -3.36
N PRO A 95 -9.94 20.42 -3.65
CA PRO A 95 -10.98 20.74 -2.68
C PRO A 95 -11.88 19.53 -2.43
N VAL A 96 -12.07 19.18 -1.16
CA VAL A 96 -12.98 18.13 -0.71
C VAL A 96 -13.96 18.75 0.29
N PRO A 97 -15.28 18.72 0.03
CA PRO A 97 -16.27 19.26 0.97
C PRO A 97 -16.31 18.40 2.24
N LEU A 98 -16.16 19.05 3.40
CA LEU A 98 -16.21 18.40 4.70
C LEU A 98 -17.54 18.68 5.40
N VAL A 99 -17.97 17.74 6.23
CA VAL A 99 -19.14 17.88 7.11
C VAL A 99 -18.66 17.61 8.53
N GLU A 100 -18.99 18.52 9.45
CA GLU A 100 -18.76 18.36 10.87
C GLU A 100 -20.05 17.90 11.56
N ALA A 101 -19.94 16.91 12.45
CA ALA A 101 -21.05 16.45 13.28
C ALA A 101 -20.70 16.64 14.75
N SER A 102 -21.62 17.23 15.51
CA SER A 102 -21.45 17.46 16.95
C SER A 102 -22.67 16.96 17.71
N VAL A 103 -22.44 16.31 18.85
CA VAL A 103 -23.50 15.83 19.74
C VAL A 103 -23.95 16.98 20.63
N LYS A 104 -25.25 17.28 20.61
CA LYS A 104 -25.86 18.22 21.56
C LYS A 104 -26.45 17.44 22.74
N GLY A 105 -26.11 17.82 23.97
CA GLY A 105 -26.58 17.20 25.21
C GLY A 105 -25.47 16.42 25.94
N GLU A 106 -25.80 15.79 27.06
CA GLU A 106 -24.86 14.97 27.81
C GLU A 106 -24.88 13.51 27.32
N PRO A 107 -23.78 13.01 26.72
CA PRO A 107 -23.71 11.61 26.31
C PRO A 107 -23.58 10.70 27.55
N GLY A 108 -24.52 9.78 27.72
CA GLY A 108 -24.43 8.74 28.74
C GLY A 108 -23.54 7.58 28.27
N LEU A 109 -22.51 7.23 29.05
CA LEU A 109 -21.69 6.04 28.83
C LEU A 109 -21.92 5.05 29.98
N THR A 110 -22.53 3.90 29.69
CA THR A 110 -22.66 2.80 30.65
C THR A 110 -21.62 1.73 30.31
N ILE A 111 -20.66 1.50 31.22
CA ILE A 111 -19.70 0.40 31.09
C ILE A 111 -20.28 -0.86 31.72
N LEU A 112 -20.59 -1.85 30.90
CA LEU A 112 -20.98 -3.18 31.37
C LEU A 112 -19.71 -3.98 31.68
N ARG A 113 -19.58 -4.46 32.92
CA ARG A 113 -18.58 -5.47 33.28
C ARG A 113 -19.15 -6.87 32.99
N PRO A 114 -18.34 -7.80 32.46
CA PRO A 114 -18.74 -9.20 32.30
C PRO A 114 -18.91 -9.92 33.64
#